data_AF-A0A4R2RGS6-F1
#
_entry.id   AF-A0A4R2RGS6-F1
#
_cell.length_a   1.000
_cell.length_b   1.000
_cell.length_c   1.000
_cell.angle_alpha   90.00
_cell.angle_beta   90.00
_cell.angle_gamma   90.00
#
_symmetry.space_group_name_H-M   'P 1'
#
loop_
_entity.id
_entity.type
_entity.pdbx_description
1 polymer ?
#
loop_
_entity_poly.entity_id
_entity_poly.type
_entity_poly.pdbx_seq_one_letter_code
_entity_poly.pdbx_strand_id
1 'polypeptide(L)'
;MKHRDSDNGNDGVLGAILGVALIPIVLVALWVVIVFNNSYRTCVRLENGANLGYEAVFDLSRPYLKPIAVPRLEDGTPIIRDSLWSIKITPTTIHGLSMASAIDERGYRFAWRNDVGLVLEAENPTDYERLVAEAGHANWDIEINNIGTGALMNRLIERPDSDVGRCPTSLITW
;
A
#
# COMPACT_ATOMS: atom_id res chain seq x y z
N MET A 1 -43.38 -44.35 -39.90
CA MET A 1 -42.45 -44.80 -38.84
C MET A 1 -41.73 -43.56 -38.32
N LYS A 2 -41.86 -43.25 -37.04
CA LYS A 2 -41.62 -41.93 -36.43
C LYS A 2 -40.13 -41.78 -36.10
N HIS A 3 -39.48 -40.72 -36.62
CA HIS A 3 -38.18 -40.26 -36.14
C HIS A 3 -38.25 -40.00 -34.63
N ARG A 4 -37.25 -40.50 -33.90
CA ARG A 4 -37.03 -40.13 -32.51
C ARG A 4 -35.57 -39.76 -32.36
N ASP A 5 -35.33 -38.46 -32.38
CA ASP A 5 -34.09 -37.84 -31.94
C ASP A 5 -33.76 -38.30 -30.51
N SER A 6 -32.49 -38.57 -30.28
CA SER A 6 -31.92 -38.80 -28.96
C SER A 6 -30.62 -38.01 -28.87
N ASP A 7 -30.75 -36.69 -28.79
CA ASP A 7 -29.64 -35.75 -28.67
C ASP A 7 -29.65 -35.03 -27.32
N ASN A 8 -29.94 -35.77 -26.24
CA ASN A 8 -29.98 -35.26 -24.86
C ASN A 8 -28.74 -35.67 -24.03
N GLY A 9 -27.77 -36.38 -24.62
CA GLY A 9 -26.63 -36.95 -23.91
C GLY A 9 -25.39 -36.05 -23.82
N ASN A 10 -25.24 -35.10 -24.75
CA ASN A 10 -24.02 -34.30 -24.87
C ASN A 10 -24.02 -33.03 -23.99
N ASP A 11 -25.18 -32.40 -23.77
CA ASP A 11 -25.27 -31.14 -23.03
C ASP A 11 -25.00 -31.31 -21.52
N GLY A 12 -25.45 -32.42 -20.94
CA GLY A 12 -25.21 -32.74 -19.52
C GLY A 12 -23.75 -33.08 -19.23
N VAL A 13 -23.03 -33.66 -20.19
CA VAL A 13 -21.61 -34.04 -20.06
C VAL A 13 -20.73 -32.82 -20.29
N LEU A 14 -21.03 -31.98 -21.29
CA LEU A 14 -20.33 -30.70 -21.50
C LEU A 14 -20.50 -29.74 -20.31
N GLY A 15 -21.72 -29.63 -19.75
CA GLY A 15 -21.98 -28.84 -18.55
C GLY A 15 -21.25 -29.36 -17.30
N ALA A 16 -21.16 -30.69 -17.15
CA ALA A 16 -20.41 -31.31 -16.05
C ALA A 16 -18.89 -31.12 -16.20
N ILE A 17 -18.34 -31.19 -17.41
CA ILE A 17 -16.90 -30.95 -17.67
C ILE A 17 -16.55 -29.46 -17.50
N LEU A 18 -17.42 -28.56 -17.97
CA LEU A 18 -17.29 -27.12 -17.71
C LEU A 18 -17.35 -26.81 -16.21
N GLY A 19 -18.24 -27.45 -15.45
CA GLY A 19 -18.30 -27.31 -13.99
C GLY A 19 -17.03 -27.81 -13.29
N VAL A 20 -16.55 -29.01 -13.63
CA VAL A 20 -15.35 -29.60 -13.01
C VAL A 20 -14.08 -28.80 -13.31
N ALA A 21 -13.99 -28.15 -14.47
CA ALA A 21 -12.84 -27.31 -14.81
C ALA A 21 -12.97 -25.86 -14.31
N LEU A 22 -14.17 -25.27 -14.30
CA LEU A 22 -14.38 -23.88 -13.87
C LEU A 22 -14.38 -23.72 -12.35
N ILE A 23 -14.93 -24.68 -11.60
CA ILE A 23 -14.94 -24.63 -10.13
C ILE A 23 -13.53 -24.48 -9.53
N PRO A 24 -12.52 -25.30 -9.87
CA PRO A 24 -11.18 -25.13 -9.32
C PRO A 24 -10.53 -23.81 -9.74
N ILE A 25 -10.77 -23.33 -10.95
CA ILE A 25 -10.28 -22.01 -11.41
C ILE A 25 -10.89 -20.90 -10.56
N VAL A 26 -12.20 -20.94 -10.31
CA VAL A 26 -12.89 -19.96 -9.47
C VAL A 26 -12.39 -20.02 -8.03
N LEU A 27 -12.17 -21.22 -7.47
CA LEU A 27 -11.63 -21.38 -6.12
C LEU A 27 -10.21 -20.81 -5.99
N VAL A 28 -9.34 -21.04 -6.98
CA VAL A 28 -7.99 -20.47 -7.02
C VAL A 28 -8.07 -18.94 -7.13
N ALA A 29 -8.90 -18.41 -8.02
CA ALA A 29 -9.09 -16.98 -8.17
C ALA A 29 -9.60 -16.33 -6.87
N LEU A 30 -10.56 -16.95 -6.20
CA LEU A 30 -11.14 -16.48 -4.95
C LEU A 30 -10.08 -16.52 -3.82
N TRP A 31 -9.29 -17.60 -3.75
CA TRP A 31 -8.17 -17.69 -2.80
C TRP A 31 -7.14 -16.57 -3.02
N VAL A 32 -6.73 -16.33 -4.27
CA VAL A 32 -5.80 -15.23 -4.62
C VAL A 32 -6.38 -13.88 -4.17
N VAL A 33 -7.66 -13.62 -4.43
CA VAL A 33 -8.32 -12.37 -4.01
C VAL A 33 -8.33 -12.23 -2.49
N ILE A 34 -8.63 -13.30 -1.75
CA ILE A 34 -8.60 -13.27 -0.27
C ILE A 34 -7.19 -12.99 0.25
N VAL A 35 -6.18 -13.69 -0.29
CA VAL A 35 -4.78 -13.56 0.16
C VAL A 35 -4.24 -12.17 -0.16
N PHE A 36 -4.47 -11.66 -1.38
CA PHE A 36 -4.10 -10.30 -1.76
C PHE A 36 -4.79 -9.29 -0.84
N ASN A 37 -6.10 -9.40 -0.66
CA ASN A 37 -6.85 -8.49 0.19
C ASN A 37 -6.36 -8.52 1.66
N ASN A 38 -5.96 -9.68 2.17
CA ASN A 38 -5.40 -9.78 3.51
C ASN A 38 -4.01 -9.14 3.60
N SER A 39 -3.12 -9.48 2.67
CA SER A 39 -1.73 -9.01 2.69
C SER A 39 -1.61 -7.50 2.48
N TYR A 40 -2.39 -6.94 1.54
CA TYR A 40 -2.30 -5.52 1.20
C TYR A 40 -3.16 -4.60 2.09
N ARG A 41 -4.02 -5.16 2.97
CA ARG A 41 -4.68 -4.40 4.04
C ARG A 41 -3.87 -4.32 5.33
N THR A 42 -2.79 -5.09 5.42
CA THR A 42 -1.87 -5.01 6.56
C THR A 42 -1.26 -3.63 6.66
N CYS A 43 -1.24 -3.08 7.86
CA CYS A 43 -0.61 -1.81 8.19
C CYS A 43 0.14 -1.91 9.50
N VAL A 44 1.06 -0.97 9.70
CA VAL A 44 1.78 -0.79 10.95
C VAL A 44 1.42 0.57 11.52
N ARG A 45 0.91 0.60 12.76
CA ARG A 45 0.64 1.84 13.47
C ARG A 45 1.95 2.44 13.95
N LEU A 46 2.16 3.72 13.67
CA LEU A 46 3.36 4.47 14.02
C LEU A 46 3.13 5.26 15.31
N GLU A 47 4.22 5.57 16.01
CA GLU A 47 4.18 6.30 17.29
C GLU A 47 3.57 7.71 17.17
N ASN A 48 3.69 8.33 16.00
CA ASN A 48 3.12 9.64 15.69
C ASN A 48 1.64 9.61 15.30
N GLY A 49 0.98 8.45 15.43
CA GLY A 49 -0.45 8.28 15.16
C GLY A 49 -0.79 8.03 13.69
N ALA A 50 0.18 8.12 12.77
CA ALA A 50 0.00 7.71 11.39
C ALA A 50 0.09 6.17 11.23
N ASN A 51 -0.33 5.68 10.08
CA ASN A 51 -0.21 4.27 9.71
C ASN A 51 0.68 4.13 8.48
N LEU A 52 1.61 3.18 8.50
CA LEU A 52 2.32 2.76 7.29
C LEU A 52 1.58 1.59 6.65
N GLY A 53 1.25 1.67 5.37
CA GLY A 53 0.83 0.49 4.62
C GLY A 53 0.48 0.77 3.18
N TYR A 54 -0.09 -0.22 2.49
CA TYR A 54 -0.28 -0.11 1.05
C TYR A 54 -1.38 0.89 0.68
N GLU A 55 -1.15 1.66 -0.39
CA GLU A 55 -2.11 2.63 -0.91
C GLU A 55 -3.41 1.97 -1.39
N ALA A 56 -3.26 0.87 -2.13
CA ALA A 56 -4.36 0.07 -2.62
C ALA A 56 -4.03 -1.44 -2.57
N VAL A 57 -5.05 -2.28 -2.73
CA VAL A 57 -4.85 -3.72 -2.97
C VAL A 57 -4.36 -3.97 -4.39
N PHE A 58 -4.90 -3.23 -5.36
CA PHE A 58 -4.50 -3.27 -6.77
C PHE A 58 -4.14 -1.87 -7.26
N ASP A 59 -2.94 -1.74 -7.81
CA ASP A 59 -2.47 -0.49 -8.43
C ASP A 59 -2.34 -0.69 -9.94
N LEU A 60 -3.28 -0.10 -10.70
CA LEU A 60 -3.35 -0.23 -12.15
C LEU A 60 -2.33 0.65 -12.89
N SER A 61 -1.73 1.63 -12.19
CA SER A 61 -0.71 2.53 -12.75
C SER A 61 0.64 1.84 -12.91
N ARG A 62 0.87 0.77 -12.14
CA ARG A 62 2.18 0.12 -11.99
C ARG A 62 2.27 -1.20 -12.73
N PRO A 63 3.46 -1.53 -13.24
CA PRO A 63 3.71 -2.86 -13.76
C PRO A 63 3.48 -3.91 -12.66
N TYR A 64 2.86 -5.02 -13.04
CA TYR A 64 2.57 -6.17 -12.16
C TYR A 64 1.58 -5.91 -11.00
N LEU A 65 0.77 -4.85 -11.07
CA LEU A 65 -0.26 -4.54 -10.06
C LEU A 65 0.30 -4.40 -8.63
N LYS A 66 1.60 -4.11 -8.50
CA LYS A 66 2.28 -4.07 -7.21
C LYS A 66 2.01 -2.73 -6.52
N PRO A 67 1.24 -2.70 -5.42
CA PRO A 67 0.95 -1.46 -4.73
C PRO A 67 2.18 -0.96 -3.95
N ILE A 68 2.21 0.35 -3.72
CA ILE A 68 3.24 0.98 -2.89
C ILE A 68 2.79 1.13 -1.44
N ALA A 69 3.75 1.03 -0.53
CA ALA A 69 3.55 1.42 0.86
C ALA A 69 3.68 2.95 0.98
N VAL A 70 2.74 3.55 1.70
CA VAL A 70 2.65 5.00 1.94
C VAL A 70 2.25 5.24 3.41
N PRO A 71 2.70 6.35 4.03
CA PRO A 71 2.18 6.81 5.29
C PRO A 71 0.77 7.37 5.06
N ARG A 72 -0.13 7.03 5.99
CA ARG A 72 -1.56 7.31 5.92
C ARG A 72 -2.05 7.85 7.25
N LEU A 73 -3.14 8.58 7.18
CA LEU A 73 -3.95 8.95 8.34
C LEU A 73 -4.72 7.72 8.85
N GLU A 74 -5.35 7.85 10.02
CA GLU A 74 -6.11 6.78 10.66
C GLU A 74 -7.32 6.32 9.83
N ASP A 75 -7.91 7.22 9.04
CA ASP A 75 -9.02 6.94 8.12
C ASP A 75 -8.59 6.22 6.82
N GLY A 76 -7.27 6.01 6.63
CA GLY A 76 -6.69 5.39 5.44
C GLY A 76 -6.35 6.39 4.32
N THR A 77 -6.59 7.69 4.52
CA THR A 77 -6.19 8.73 3.56
C THR A 77 -4.66 8.78 3.49
N PRO A 78 -4.04 8.61 2.32
CA PRO A 78 -2.60 8.76 2.16
C PRO A 78 -2.16 10.20 2.41
N ILE A 79 -1.10 10.35 3.21
CA ILE A 79 -0.48 11.65 3.47
C ILE A 79 0.20 12.17 2.21
N ILE A 80 0.82 11.27 1.44
CA ILE A 80 1.42 11.55 0.14
C ILE A 80 1.13 10.36 -0.78
N ARG A 81 0.49 10.65 -1.92
CA ARG A 81 0.09 9.69 -2.95
C ARG A 81 1.12 9.78 -4.06
N ASP A 82 1.60 8.62 -4.49
CA ASP A 82 2.75 8.51 -5.37
C ASP A 82 4.03 9.08 -4.77
N SER A 83 5.17 8.68 -5.32
CA SER A 83 6.39 9.40 -5.02
C SER A 83 6.86 9.25 -3.58
N LEU A 84 7.21 8.05 -3.11
CA LEU A 84 8.03 7.91 -1.90
C LEU A 84 9.29 7.13 -2.21
N TRP A 85 10.42 7.79 -2.08
CA TRP A 85 11.73 7.20 -2.22
C TRP A 85 12.25 6.70 -0.87
N SER A 86 12.23 7.54 0.15
CA SER A 86 12.66 7.18 1.50
C SER A 86 11.93 8.04 2.53
N ILE A 87 11.61 7.44 3.68
CA ILE A 87 10.95 8.15 4.77
C ILE A 87 11.70 7.91 6.08
N LYS A 88 11.69 8.93 6.94
CA LYS A 88 12.12 8.89 8.33
C LYS A 88 10.89 9.15 9.18
N ILE A 89 10.71 8.30 10.19
CA ILE A 89 9.57 8.36 11.10
C ILE A 89 10.14 8.72 12.47
N THR A 90 9.56 9.72 13.11
CA THR A 90 9.85 10.09 14.49
C THR A 90 8.55 10.05 15.30
N PRO A 91 8.61 10.14 16.64
CA PRO A 91 7.41 10.15 17.48
C PRO A 91 6.42 11.26 17.15
N THR A 92 6.86 12.32 16.46
CA THR A 92 6.01 13.46 16.12
C THR A 92 5.86 13.65 14.61
N THR A 93 6.93 13.41 13.83
CA THR A 93 7.01 13.86 12.43
C THR A 93 7.35 12.70 11.50
N ILE A 94 6.83 12.74 10.27
CA ILE A 94 7.31 11.95 9.14
C ILE A 94 7.99 12.90 8.16
N HIS A 95 9.22 12.63 7.75
CA HIS A 95 9.89 13.45 6.74
C HIS A 95 10.73 12.59 5.81
N GLY A 96 10.95 13.03 4.58
CA GLY A 96 11.63 12.19 3.62
C GLY A 96 11.69 12.74 2.21
N LEU A 97 11.97 11.83 1.29
CA LEU A 97 12.08 12.09 -0.13
C LEU A 97 10.89 11.50 -0.87
N SER A 98 10.25 12.33 -1.67
CA SER A 98 9.32 11.94 -2.69
C SER A 98 10.06 11.53 -3.98
N MET A 99 9.41 10.82 -4.90
CA MET A 99 9.88 10.62 -6.28
C MET A 99 9.21 11.57 -7.30
N ALA A 100 8.58 12.66 -6.84
CA ALA A 100 7.83 13.54 -7.75
C ALA A 100 8.81 14.15 -8.77
N SER A 101 8.40 14.35 -10.03
CA SER A 101 9.22 15.07 -11.01
C SER A 101 9.31 16.55 -10.62
N ALA A 102 10.15 16.86 -9.65
CA ALA A 102 10.49 18.22 -9.30
C ALA A 102 11.68 18.67 -10.15
N ILE A 103 11.57 19.91 -10.63
CA ILE A 103 12.59 20.61 -11.44
C ILE A 103 13.84 20.91 -10.57
N ASP A 104 13.72 20.86 -9.24
CA ASP A 104 14.77 21.08 -8.25
C ASP A 104 14.77 20.02 -7.13
N GLU A 105 15.87 19.95 -6.34
CA GLU A 105 16.02 19.02 -5.22
C GLU A 105 15.03 19.26 -4.06
N ARG A 106 14.40 20.44 -3.96
CA ARG A 106 13.48 20.79 -2.87
C ARG A 106 12.08 20.25 -3.09
N GLY A 107 11.64 20.11 -4.34
CA GLY A 107 10.34 19.52 -4.63
C GLY A 107 10.27 18.01 -4.33
N TYR A 108 11.42 17.38 -4.04
CA TYR A 108 11.48 16.02 -3.53
C TYR A 108 11.32 15.95 -2.01
N ARG A 109 11.40 17.04 -1.25
CA ARG A 109 11.44 16.96 0.22
C ARG A 109 10.10 17.32 0.84
N PHE A 110 9.65 16.48 1.76
CA PHE A 110 8.40 16.70 2.49
C PHE A 110 8.57 16.41 3.97
N ALA A 111 7.73 17.04 4.77
CA ALA A 111 7.51 16.74 6.17
C ALA A 111 6.00 16.70 6.46
N TRP A 112 5.58 15.87 7.39
CA TRP A 112 4.21 15.79 7.88
C TRP A 112 4.21 15.69 9.39
N ARG A 113 3.30 16.43 10.01
CA ARG A 113 3.02 16.37 11.45
C ARG A 113 1.53 16.47 11.69
N ASN A 114 0.99 15.76 12.67
CA ASN A 114 -0.46 15.65 12.85
C ASN A 114 -1.17 17.01 13.11
N ASP A 115 -0.50 17.95 13.77
CA ASP A 115 -1.00 19.31 14.08
C ASP A 115 -0.81 20.33 12.94
N VAL A 116 0.12 20.08 11.99
CA VAL A 116 0.45 21.01 10.91
C VAL A 116 -0.06 20.54 9.55
N GLY A 117 -0.12 19.23 9.33
CA GLY A 117 -0.38 18.63 8.03
C GLY A 117 0.89 18.41 7.20
N LEU A 118 0.70 18.20 5.90
CA LEU A 118 1.78 17.99 4.94
C LEU A 118 2.42 19.33 4.54
N VAL A 119 3.74 19.39 4.57
CA VAL A 119 4.56 20.53 4.15
C VAL A 119 5.56 20.04 3.11
N LEU A 120 5.57 20.69 1.94
CA LEU A 120 6.56 20.48 0.89
C LEU A 120 7.63 21.57 0.98
N GLU A 121 8.92 21.19 0.96
CA GLU A 121 10.01 22.16 1.12
C GLU A 121 10.03 23.21 0.00
N ALA A 122 9.68 22.81 -1.23
CA ALA A 122 9.58 23.74 -2.35
C ALA A 122 8.52 24.83 -2.16
N GLU A 123 7.44 24.53 -1.43
CA GLU A 123 6.34 25.46 -1.20
C GLU A 123 6.56 26.30 0.05
N ASN A 124 7.05 25.68 1.14
CA ASN A 124 7.29 26.34 2.42
C ASN A 124 8.54 25.79 3.11
N PRO A 125 9.73 26.30 2.75
CA PRO A 125 11.00 25.79 3.28
C PRO A 125 11.17 26.10 4.77
N THR A 126 10.63 27.23 5.25
CA THR A 126 10.77 27.64 6.65
C THR A 126 10.03 26.69 7.59
N ASP A 127 8.78 26.32 7.26
CA ASP A 127 8.05 25.36 8.08
C ASP A 127 8.64 23.95 7.95
N TYR A 128 9.11 23.57 6.76
CA TYR A 128 9.80 22.30 6.58
C TYR A 128 11.04 22.18 7.48
N GLU A 129 11.94 23.17 7.46
CA GLU A 129 13.16 23.17 8.28
C GLU A 129 12.82 23.11 9.78
N ARG A 130 11.82 23.87 10.20
CA ARG A 130 11.32 23.85 11.59
C ARG A 130 10.82 22.45 11.97
N LEU A 131 9.96 21.84 11.16
CA LEU A 131 9.40 20.51 11.42
C LEU A 131 10.49 19.44 11.51
N VAL A 132 11.51 19.50 10.65
CA VAL A 132 12.64 18.56 10.66
C VAL A 132 13.52 18.78 11.89
N ALA A 133 13.80 20.03 12.28
CA ALA A 133 14.56 20.33 13.48
C ALA A 133 13.84 19.88 14.76
N GLU A 134 12.52 20.00 14.81
CA GLU A 134 11.67 19.60 15.94
C GLU A 134 11.39 18.08 15.98
N ALA A 135 11.61 17.36 14.88
CA ALA A 135 11.31 15.93 14.77
C ALA A 135 12.13 15.06 15.74
N GLY A 136 13.29 15.56 16.20
CA GLY A 136 14.22 14.81 17.06
C GLY A 136 14.95 13.70 16.29
N HIS A 137 15.48 12.72 17.03
CA HIS A 137 16.04 11.53 16.39
C HIS A 137 14.91 10.69 15.78
N ALA A 138 15.13 10.23 14.54
CA ALA A 138 14.27 9.23 13.96
C ALA A 138 14.38 7.97 14.81
N ASN A 139 13.29 7.64 15.50
CA ASN A 139 13.14 6.37 16.15
C ASN A 139 13.16 5.37 15.01
N TRP A 140 14.27 4.67 14.87
CA TRP A 140 14.38 3.22 14.82
C TRP A 140 15.83 2.90 14.45
N ASP A 141 16.36 1.82 15.03
CA ASP A 141 17.69 1.25 14.70
C ASP A 141 17.79 0.72 13.24
N ILE A 142 16.87 1.17 12.39
CA ILE A 142 16.93 1.08 10.95
C ILE A 142 17.80 2.26 10.52
N GLU A 143 19.11 2.10 10.71
CA GLU A 143 20.20 2.99 10.30
C GLU A 143 20.31 3.12 8.76
N ILE A 144 19.19 3.00 8.05
CA ILE A 144 19.17 2.77 6.62
C ILE A 144 18.77 4.06 5.93
N ASN A 145 19.76 4.93 5.77
CA ASN A 145 19.75 5.92 4.71
C ASN A 145 19.43 5.18 3.40
N ASN A 146 18.26 5.47 2.82
CA ASN A 146 17.79 5.03 1.49
C ASN A 146 17.17 3.62 1.36
N ILE A 147 16.35 3.16 2.31
CA ILE A 147 15.41 2.07 2.00
C ILE A 147 14.06 2.63 1.52
N GLY A 148 13.58 2.05 0.42
CA GLY A 148 12.24 2.31 -0.10
C GLY A 148 11.15 1.96 0.92
N THR A 149 10.07 2.75 0.95
CA THR A 149 8.96 2.62 1.90
C THR A 149 8.37 1.20 1.97
N GLY A 150 8.37 0.47 0.85
CA GLY A 150 7.94 -0.95 0.83
C GLY A 150 8.86 -1.89 1.61
N ALA A 151 10.18 -1.70 1.56
CA ALA A 151 11.11 -2.52 2.32
C ALA A 151 11.11 -2.14 3.81
N LEU A 152 10.88 -0.85 4.14
CA LEU A 152 10.62 -0.43 5.51
C LEU A 152 9.37 -1.11 6.08
N MET A 153 8.27 -1.11 5.33
CA MET A 153 7.01 -1.77 5.71
C MET A 153 7.22 -3.26 6.02
N ASN A 154 7.90 -4.00 5.15
CA ASN A 154 8.16 -5.42 5.38
C ASN A 154 8.97 -5.66 6.66
N ARG A 155 10.00 -4.84 6.89
CA ARG A 155 10.85 -4.95 8.08
C ARG A 155 10.08 -4.70 9.37
N LEU A 156 9.06 -3.85 9.34
CA LEU A 156 8.21 -3.59 10.49
C LEU A 156 7.20 -4.69 10.76
N ILE A 157 6.61 -5.27 9.72
CA ILE A 157 5.69 -6.40 9.89
C ILE A 157 6.39 -7.58 10.58
N GLU A 158 7.69 -7.76 10.33
CA GLU A 158 8.51 -8.82 10.93
C GLU A 158 8.96 -8.53 12.37
N ARG A 159 8.77 -7.30 12.86
CA ARG A 159 9.23 -6.88 14.18
C ARG A 159 8.19 -7.23 15.27
N PRO A 160 8.62 -7.86 16.39
CA PRO A 160 7.69 -8.29 17.44
C PRO A 160 7.09 -7.13 18.25
N ASP A 161 7.74 -5.97 18.24
CA ASP A 161 7.34 -4.74 18.94
C ASP A 161 6.45 -3.82 18.09
N SER A 162 6.26 -4.13 16.80
CA SER A 162 5.43 -3.32 15.91
C SER A 162 3.94 -3.61 16.09
N ASP A 163 3.13 -2.56 16.15
CA ASP A 163 1.67 -2.67 16.18
C ASP A 163 1.14 -2.94 14.76
N VAL A 164 1.10 -4.22 14.40
CA VAL A 164 0.65 -4.70 13.09
C VAL A 164 -0.85 -5.00 13.14
N GLY A 165 -1.61 -4.35 12.27
CA GLY A 165 -3.05 -4.51 12.19
C GLY A 165 -3.59 -4.46 10.77
N ARG A 166 -4.90 -4.24 10.65
CA ARG A 166 -5.57 -3.95 9.38
C ARG A 166 -6.05 -2.51 9.37
N CYS A 167 -5.77 -1.81 8.28
CA CYS A 167 -6.22 -0.44 8.07
C CYS A 167 -7.19 -0.35 6.90
N PRO A 168 -7.99 0.74 6.82
CA PRO A 168 -8.70 1.08 5.60
C PRO A 168 -7.70 1.23 4.44
N THR A 169 -7.83 0.40 3.41
CA THR A 169 -7.01 0.44 2.19
C THR A 169 -7.95 0.47 0.99
N SER A 170 -7.65 1.31 0.00
CA SER A 170 -8.43 1.33 -1.25
C SER A 170 -8.37 -0.03 -1.93
N LEU A 171 -9.46 -0.47 -2.55
CA LEU A 171 -9.40 -1.71 -3.33
C LEU A 171 -8.56 -1.52 -4.59
N ILE A 172 -8.70 -0.39 -5.27
CA ILE A 172 -8.10 -0.11 -6.57
C ILE A 172 -7.58 1.34 -6.59
N THR A 173 -6.45 1.58 -7.24
CA THR A 173 -5.93 2.90 -7.65
C THR A 173 -5.39 2.83 -9.09
N TRP A 174 -5.15 3.98 -9.74
CA TRP A 174 -4.73 4.11 -11.13
C TRP A 174 -3.66 5.18 -11.32
#